data_AF-A0AA90KI64-F1
#
_entry.id   AF-A0AA90KI64-F1
#
_cell.length_a   1.000
_cell.length_b   1.000
_cell.length_c   1.000
_cell.angle_alpha   90.00
_cell.angle_beta   90.00
_cell.angle_gamma   90.00
#
_symmetry.space_group_name_H-M   'P 1'
#
loop_
_entity.id
_entity.type
_entity.pdbx_description
1 polymer ?
#
loop_
_entity_poly.entity_id
_entity_poly.type
_entity_poly.pdbx_seq_one_letter_code
_entity_poly.pdbx_strand_id
1 'polypeptide(L)'
;MFGDWRGVTWHSPEDQEYRSVKPFDMFVPEACAAFLPPFDSVHYHYFGEELYDTGYSFGAYLERLLASRGFWYWPQTLCRELAESAEAAAFRRVMPVVFPDHDDALFRPTPR
;
A
#
# COMPACT_ATOMS: atom_id res chain seq x y z
N MET A 1 -8.43 -8.95 -14.56
CA MET A 1 -9.52 -9.85 -14.14
C MET A 1 -10.09 -9.25 -12.85
N PHE A 2 -11.29 -8.67 -12.87
CA PHE A 2 -11.93 -8.15 -11.66
C PHE A 2 -12.92 -9.21 -11.16
N GLY A 3 -12.45 -10.11 -10.31
CA GLY A 3 -13.26 -11.17 -9.69
C GLY A 3 -13.99 -10.68 -8.44
N ASP A 4 -14.75 -11.60 -7.83
CA ASP A 4 -15.27 -11.44 -6.47
C ASP A 4 -14.12 -11.69 -5.48
N TRP A 5 -13.70 -10.65 -4.74
CA TRP A 5 -12.57 -10.68 -3.79
C TRP A 5 -12.97 -11.16 -2.39
N ARG A 6 -14.12 -11.83 -2.27
CA ARG A 6 -14.57 -12.51 -1.06
C ARG A 6 -13.54 -13.54 -0.58
N GLY A 7 -13.24 -13.51 0.71
CA GLY A 7 -12.19 -14.30 1.33
C GLY A 7 -10.77 -13.73 1.16
N VAL A 8 -10.63 -12.61 0.44
CA VAL A 8 -9.36 -11.86 0.30
C VAL A 8 -9.49 -10.51 0.99
N THR A 9 -10.40 -9.64 0.54
CA THR A 9 -10.56 -8.29 1.10
C THR A 9 -11.73 -8.14 2.07
N TRP A 10 -12.68 -9.08 2.08
CA TRP A 10 -13.77 -9.16 3.05
C TRP A 10 -14.16 -10.63 3.26
N HIS A 11 -14.43 -11.03 4.50
CA HIS A 11 -14.57 -12.45 4.86
C HIS A 11 -16.03 -12.92 4.89
N SER A 12 -16.96 -12.01 5.19
CA SER A 12 -18.39 -12.32 5.26
C SER A 12 -19.24 -11.38 4.39
N PRO A 13 -20.49 -11.74 4.05
CA PRO A 13 -21.45 -10.82 3.45
C PRO A 13 -21.80 -9.61 4.33
N GLU A 14 -21.47 -9.66 5.61
CA GLU A 14 -21.70 -8.59 6.59
C GLU A 14 -20.60 -7.53 6.53
N ASP A 15 -19.40 -7.91 6.07
CA ASP A 15 -18.22 -7.05 5.86
C ASP A 15 -18.35 -6.22 4.57
N GLN A 16 -19.44 -5.47 4.45
CA GLN A 16 -19.78 -4.72 3.22
C GLN A 16 -18.82 -3.56 2.94
N GLU A 17 -18.10 -3.10 3.97
CA GLU A 17 -17.19 -1.95 3.93
C GLU A 17 -16.13 -2.09 2.83
N TYR A 18 -15.51 -3.27 2.71
CA TYR A 18 -14.40 -3.49 1.78
C TYR A 18 -14.82 -4.10 0.44
N ARG A 19 -16.12 -4.26 0.18
CA ARG A 19 -16.64 -4.91 -1.04
C ARG A 19 -16.28 -4.17 -2.33
N SER A 20 -16.12 -2.85 -2.22
CA SER A 20 -15.73 -1.97 -3.33
C SER A 20 -14.22 -2.01 -3.60
N VAL A 21 -13.41 -2.44 -2.64
CA VAL A 21 -11.94 -2.51 -2.75
C VAL A 21 -11.54 -3.52 -3.82
N LYS A 22 -10.62 -3.11 -4.70
CA LYS A 22 -10.06 -3.92 -5.79
C LYS A 22 -8.55 -4.05 -5.61
N PRO A 23 -8.05 -5.12 -4.96
CA PRO A 23 -6.62 -5.34 -4.79
C PRO A 23 -5.92 -5.57 -6.13
N PHE A 24 -4.67 -5.13 -6.25
CA PHE A 24 -3.86 -5.34 -7.46
C PHE A 24 -2.37 -5.63 -7.20
N ASP A 25 -1.87 -5.39 -5.98
CA ASP A 25 -0.48 -5.68 -5.60
C ASP A 25 -0.46 -6.39 -4.24
N MET A 26 -0.36 -7.72 -4.26
CA MET A 26 -0.36 -8.58 -3.06
C MET A 26 1.07 -8.94 -2.67
N PHE A 27 1.80 -7.97 -2.12
CA PHE A 27 3.20 -8.11 -1.74
C PHE A 27 3.41 -8.92 -0.45
N VAL A 28 2.37 -9.08 0.37
CA VAL A 28 2.32 -9.96 1.57
C VAL A 28 0.95 -10.65 1.67
N PRO A 29 0.81 -11.75 2.43
CA PRO A 29 -0.45 -12.50 2.53
C PRO A 29 -1.64 -11.74 3.12
N GLU A 30 -1.38 -10.78 4.01
CA GLU A 30 -2.41 -10.07 4.79
C GLU A 30 -2.66 -8.63 4.34
N ALA A 31 -1.88 -8.11 3.41
CA ALA A 31 -2.02 -6.73 2.93
C ALA A 31 -1.73 -6.58 1.44
N CYS A 32 -2.31 -5.56 0.84
CA CYS A 32 -2.14 -5.26 -0.56
C CYS A 32 -2.19 -3.75 -0.85
N ALA A 33 -1.79 -3.38 -2.06
CA ALA A 33 -2.27 -2.15 -2.66
C ALA A 33 -3.56 -2.42 -3.44
N ALA A 34 -4.48 -1.46 -3.36
CA ALA A 34 -5.81 -1.59 -3.90
C ALA A 34 -6.34 -0.29 -4.48
N PHE A 35 -7.35 -0.43 -5.32
CA PHE A 35 -8.17 0.67 -5.80
C PHE A 35 -9.48 0.73 -5.02
N LEU A 36 -9.91 1.94 -4.65
CA LEU A 36 -11.22 2.24 -4.09
C LEU A 36 -11.96 3.20 -5.04
N PRO A 37 -13.15 2.88 -5.56
CA PRO A 37 -13.90 3.80 -6.41
C PRO A 37 -14.39 5.04 -5.62
N PRO A 38 -14.35 6.25 -6.20
CA PRO A 38 -13.75 6.60 -7.50
C PRO A 38 -12.21 6.54 -7.45
N PHE A 39 -11.61 5.96 -8.50
CA PHE A 39 -10.19 5.55 -8.52
C PHE A 39 -9.21 6.71 -8.77
N ASP A 40 -9.09 7.62 -7.80
CA ASP A 40 -8.19 8.77 -7.90
C ASP A 40 -6.78 8.47 -7.35
N SER A 41 -6.69 7.54 -6.39
CA SER A 41 -5.44 7.15 -5.74
C SER A 41 -5.38 5.66 -5.40
N VAL A 42 -4.17 5.18 -5.21
CA VAL A 42 -3.88 3.84 -4.68
C VAL A 42 -4.00 3.87 -3.16
N HIS A 43 -4.58 2.82 -2.60
CA HIS A 43 -4.72 2.63 -1.16
C HIS A 43 -3.89 1.44 -0.69
N TYR A 44 -3.33 1.52 0.51
CA TYR A 44 -2.85 0.34 1.24
C TYR A 44 -4.04 -0.25 1.99
N HIS A 45 -4.27 -1.55 1.83
CA HIS A 45 -5.34 -2.27 2.51
C HIS A 45 -4.74 -3.43 3.29
N TYR A 46 -4.87 -3.39 4.61
CA TYR A 46 -4.69 -4.56 5.47
C TYR A 46 -6.03 -5.28 5.55
N PHE A 47 -6.07 -6.53 5.10
CA PHE A 47 -7.30 -7.22 4.73
C PHE A 47 -8.32 -7.23 5.87
N GLY A 48 -9.47 -6.58 5.63
CA GLY A 48 -10.60 -6.61 6.55
C GLY A 48 -10.45 -5.71 7.78
N GLU A 49 -9.34 -4.99 7.94
CA GLU A 49 -9.08 -4.20 9.15
C GLU A 49 -8.85 -2.72 8.83
N GLU A 50 -7.95 -2.39 7.90
CA GLU A 50 -7.48 -1.02 7.71
C GLU A 50 -7.30 -0.67 6.23
N LEU A 51 -7.73 0.53 5.85
CA LEU A 51 -7.59 1.06 4.49
C LEU A 51 -7.06 2.49 4.54
N TYR A 52 -5.86 2.72 4.00
CA TYR A 52 -5.19 4.02 4.00
C TYR A 52 -4.94 4.51 2.59
N ASP A 53 -5.25 5.78 2.33
CA ASP A 53 -4.91 6.45 1.09
C ASP A 53 -3.39 6.71 1.04
N THR A 54 -2.72 6.24 -0.01
CA THR A 54 -1.30 6.57 -0.22
C THR A 54 -1.10 7.99 -0.76
N GLY A 55 -2.17 8.59 -1.29
CA GLY A 55 -2.14 9.89 -1.95
C GLY A 55 -1.50 9.88 -3.34
N TYR A 56 -1.16 8.69 -3.87
CA TYR A 56 -0.50 8.54 -5.16
C TYR A 56 -1.42 7.94 -6.22
N SER A 57 -1.34 8.47 -7.44
CA SER A 57 -1.96 7.84 -8.60
C SER A 57 -1.32 6.48 -8.89
N PHE A 58 -2.00 5.64 -9.68
CA PHE A 58 -1.45 4.33 -10.05
C PHE A 58 -0.07 4.43 -10.73
N GLY A 59 0.13 5.39 -11.64
CA GLY A 59 1.42 5.59 -12.29
C GLY A 59 2.53 5.95 -11.30
N ALA A 60 2.26 6.90 -10.39
CA ALA A 60 3.21 7.29 -9.36
C ALA A 60 3.49 6.16 -8.34
N TYR A 61 2.49 5.31 -8.08
CA TYR A 61 2.65 4.09 -7.29
C TYR A 61 3.59 3.09 -7.97
N LEU A 62 3.45 2.85 -9.28
CA LEU A 62 4.30 1.92 -10.02
C LEU A 62 5.77 2.32 -10.01
N GLU A 63 6.08 3.62 -10.12
CA GLU A 63 7.45 4.12 -9.99
C GLU A 63 8.06 3.75 -8.62
N ARG A 64 7.28 3.89 -7.56
CA ARG A 64 7.69 3.56 -6.19
C ARG A 64 7.77 2.06 -5.94
N LEU A 65 6.87 1.28 -6.53
CA LEU A 65 6.93 -0.18 -6.49
C LEU A 65 8.25 -0.70 -7.07
N LEU A 66 8.70 -0.15 -8.19
CA LEU A 66 9.99 -0.50 -8.78
C LEU A 66 11.16 -0.06 -7.89
N ALA A 67 11.09 1.17 -7.35
CA ALA A 67 12.12 1.71 -6.46
C ALA A 67 12.19 0.99 -5.10
N SER A 68 11.09 0.40 -4.63
CA SER A 68 11.03 -0.32 -3.34
C SER A 68 11.73 -1.67 -3.41
N ARG A 69 11.93 -2.20 -4.61
CA ARG A 69 12.59 -3.51 -4.86
C ARG A 69 11.93 -4.65 -4.07
N GLY A 70 10.62 -4.54 -3.86
CA GLY A 70 9.85 -5.55 -3.12
C GLY A 70 10.12 -5.59 -1.62
N PHE A 71 10.69 -4.53 -1.02
CA PHE A 71 10.87 -4.47 0.42
C PHE A 71 9.50 -4.55 1.12
N TRP A 72 9.35 -5.45 2.09
CA TRP A 72 8.06 -5.69 2.73
C TRP A 72 7.49 -4.44 3.40
N TYR A 73 6.16 -4.29 3.29
CA TYR A 73 5.38 -3.17 3.82
C TYR A 73 5.86 -1.77 3.39
N TRP A 74 6.64 -1.68 2.31
CA TRP A 74 7.05 -0.38 1.77
C TRP A 74 5.89 0.59 1.53
N PRO A 75 4.65 0.20 1.13
CA PRO A 75 3.59 1.18 0.89
C PRO A 75 3.13 1.89 2.17
N GLN A 76 3.39 1.34 3.35
CA GLN A 76 3.10 2.03 4.62
C GLN A 76 3.87 3.35 4.72
N THR A 77 5.05 3.45 4.10
CA THR A 77 5.84 4.70 4.05
C THR A 77 5.15 5.84 3.30
N LEU A 78 4.21 5.50 2.41
CA LEU A 78 3.42 6.45 1.64
C LEU A 78 2.18 6.94 2.41
N CYS A 79 1.73 6.17 3.41
CA CYS A 79 0.52 6.46 4.17
C CYS A 79 0.88 7.40 5.32
N ARG A 80 0.10 8.46 5.53
CA ARG A 80 0.39 9.45 6.60
C ARG A 80 0.14 8.87 7.98
N GLU A 81 -0.93 8.10 8.08
CA GLU A 81 -1.41 7.41 9.28
C GLU A 81 -0.38 6.38 9.77
N LEU A 82 0.42 5.83 8.85
CA LEU A 82 1.44 4.83 9.14
C LEU A 82 2.87 5.39 9.11
N ALA A 83 3.03 6.73 9.08
CA ALA A 83 4.35 7.35 8.97
C ALA A 83 5.31 6.95 10.11
N GLU A 84 4.76 6.67 11.29
CA GLU A 84 5.47 6.27 12.51
C GLU A 84 5.37 4.76 12.79
N SER A 85 4.90 3.94 11.84
CA SER A 85 4.84 2.48 12.01
C SER A 85 6.23 1.87 12.13
N ALA A 86 6.33 0.72 12.81
CA ALA A 86 7.60 0.01 12.96
C ALA A 86 8.16 -0.41 11.60
N GLU A 87 7.29 -0.77 10.66
CA GLU A 87 7.60 -1.17 9.30
C GLU A 87 8.13 0.01 8.48
N ALA A 88 7.49 1.19 8.57
CA ALA A 88 7.96 2.40 7.91
C ALA A 88 9.34 2.83 8.46
N ALA A 89 9.55 2.74 9.77
CA ALA A 89 10.85 2.99 10.39
C ALA A 89 11.91 1.97 9.95
N ALA A 90 11.55 0.69 9.87
CA ALA A 90 12.45 -0.37 9.42
C ALA A 90 12.85 -0.17 7.95
N PHE A 91 11.91 0.16 7.07
CA PHE A 91 12.19 0.47 5.66
C PHE A 91 13.23 1.59 5.54
N ARG A 92 12.99 2.73 6.20
CA ARG A 92 13.87 3.91 6.14
C ARG A 92 15.26 3.64 6.70
N ARG A 93 15.38 2.73 7.67
CA ARG A 93 16.67 2.33 8.23
C ARG A 93 17.44 1.36 7.33
N VAL A 94 16.75 0.39 6.71
CA VAL A 94 17.40 -0.73 6.02
C VAL A 94 17.66 -0.44 4.55
N MET A 95 16.71 0.17 3.84
CA MET A 95 16.82 0.47 2.40
C MET A 95 18.11 1.19 2.01
N PRO A 96 18.52 2.30 2.66
CA PRO A 96 19.76 2.99 2.29
C PRO A 96 21.04 2.20 2.59
N VAL A 97 20.98 1.22 3.51
CA VAL A 97 22.13 0.35 3.82
C VAL A 97 22.29 -0.74 2.76
N VAL A 98 21.17 -1.31 2.30
CA VAL A 98 21.16 -2.40 1.30
C VAL A 98 21.35 -1.85 -0.12
N PHE A 99 20.80 -0.67 -0.39
CA PHE A 99 20.80 -0.06 -1.72
C PHE A 99 21.38 1.37 -1.66
N PRO A 100 22.65 1.55 -2.02
CA PRO A 100 23.32 2.85 -1.95
C PRO A 100 22.72 3.96 -2.81
N ASP A 101 21.93 3.60 -3.83
CA ASP A 101 21.22 4.51 -4.73
C ASP A 101 19.77 4.78 -4.30
N HIS A 102 19.39 4.38 -3.09
CA HIS A 102 18.05 4.60 -2.55
C HIS A 102 17.73 6.10 -2.45
N ASP A 103 16.60 6.49 -3.04
CA ASP A 103 16.01 7.81 -2.90
C ASP A 103 14.82 7.77 -1.91
N ASP A 104 15.05 8.18 -0.68
CA ASP A 104 14.04 8.23 0.38
C ASP A 104 12.91 9.24 0.08
N ALA A 105 13.14 10.24 -0.78
CA ALA A 105 12.11 11.22 -1.14
C ALA A 105 10.92 10.59 -1.86
N LEU A 106 11.13 9.45 -2.54
CA LEU A 106 10.06 8.68 -3.18
C LEU A 106 9.11 8.02 -2.17
N PHE A 107 9.57 7.78 -0.94
CA PHE A 107 8.89 7.01 0.10
C PHE A 107 8.38 7.90 1.23
N ARG A 108 7.83 9.04 0.85
CA ARG A 108 7.18 10.01 1.74
C ARG A 108 5.70 10.14 1.36
N PRO A 109 4.79 10.39 2.31
CA PRO A 109 3.41 10.74 1.99
C PRO A 109 3.34 12.05 1.18
N THR A 110 2.36 12.18 0.28
CA THR A 110 2.17 13.43 -0.47
C THR A 110 1.83 14.60 0.47
N PRO A 111 2.25 15.85 0.20
CA PRO A 111 1.77 17.05 0.89
C PRO A 111 0.30 17.35 0.55
N ARG A 112 -0.45 18.07 1.41
CA ARG A 112 -1.82 18.54 1.06
C ARG A 112 -1.73 19.80 0.20
#